data_AF-A0A524DNS2-F1
#
_entry.id   AF-A0A524DNS2-F1
#
_cell.length_a   1.000
_cell.length_b   1.000
_cell.length_c   1.000
_cell.angle_alpha   90.00
_cell.angle_beta   90.00
_cell.angle_gamma   90.00
#
_symmetry.space_group_name_H-M   'P 1'
#
loop_
_entity.id
_entity.type
_entity.pdbx_description
1 polymer ?
#
loop_
_entity_poly.entity_id
_entity_poly.type
_entity_poly.pdbx_seq_one_letter_code
_entity_poly.pdbx_strand_id
1 'polypeptide(L)'
;MSEKKENDEHELEKIKLRKMQAIMDAQKMRESSQKRQSSVSEKINYVLQIVLAPDAYKYLNKLRNEEPRVFQGIYNELISPDVVQNIDLLISIIRRQGGVPRRIPLDAIIYLERQLKGIKGKIKIKKGDGEMMDLSSYLKK
;
A
#
# COMPACT_ATOMS: atom_id res chain seq x y z
N MET A 1 55.80 -34.94 4.00
CA MET A 1 54.37 -35.16 4.29
C MET A 1 53.67 -33.94 4.93
N SER A 2 54.37 -32.85 5.27
CA SER A 2 53.77 -31.67 5.91
C SER A 2 53.24 -30.61 4.94
N GLU A 3 53.88 -30.41 3.79
CA GLU A 3 53.49 -29.36 2.82
C GLU A 3 52.09 -29.53 2.20
N LYS A 4 51.61 -30.77 2.09
CA LYS A 4 50.26 -31.06 1.55
C LYS A 4 49.14 -30.63 2.51
N LYS A 5 49.38 -30.71 3.83
CA LYS A 5 48.40 -30.32 4.85
C LYS A 5 48.26 -28.81 4.97
N GLU A 6 49.36 -28.07 4.91
CA GLU A 6 49.33 -26.60 4.90
C GLU A 6 48.62 -26.03 3.67
N ASN A 7 48.82 -26.65 2.50
CA ASN A 7 48.19 -26.19 1.26
C ASN A 7 46.66 -26.44 1.26
N ASP A 8 46.21 -27.58 1.80
CA ASP A 8 44.79 -27.89 1.96
C ASP A 8 44.11 -26.96 3.00
N GLU A 9 44.79 -26.61 4.08
CA GLU A 9 44.31 -25.63 5.06
C GLU A 9 44.18 -24.22 4.47
N HIS A 10 45.13 -23.80 3.64
CA HIS A 10 45.10 -22.50 2.97
C HIS A 10 43.96 -22.38 1.94
N GLU A 11 43.66 -23.45 1.23
CA GLU A 11 42.54 -23.50 0.27
C GLU A 11 41.19 -23.54 1.01
N LEU A 12 41.08 -24.27 2.13
CA LEU A 12 39.90 -24.24 2.99
C LEU A 12 39.63 -22.85 3.56
N GLU A 13 40.68 -22.11 3.93
CA GLU A 13 40.57 -20.75 4.44
C GLU A 13 40.10 -19.77 3.35
N LYS A 14 40.63 -19.87 2.13
CA LYS A 14 40.13 -19.11 0.97
C LYS A 14 38.66 -19.39 0.68
N ILE A 15 38.23 -20.65 0.78
CA ILE A 15 36.82 -21.04 0.55
C ILE A 15 35.93 -20.45 1.64
N LYS A 16 36.34 -20.48 2.91
CA LYS A 16 35.61 -19.86 4.03
C LYS A 16 35.47 -18.35 3.84
N LEU A 17 36.56 -17.67 3.47
CA LEU A 17 36.57 -16.23 3.19
C LEU A 17 35.61 -15.87 2.05
N ARG A 18 35.65 -16.59 0.93
CA ARG A 18 34.73 -16.39 -0.20
C ARG A 18 33.27 -16.62 0.19
N LYS A 19 32.97 -17.66 0.98
CA LYS A 19 31.62 -17.90 1.49
C LYS A 19 31.15 -16.79 2.42
N MET A 20 32.00 -16.34 3.34
CA MET A 20 31.68 -15.27 4.27
C MET A 20 31.41 -13.94 3.54
N GLN A 21 32.19 -13.64 2.50
CA GLN A 21 32.00 -12.46 1.67
C GLN A 21 30.70 -12.52 0.86
N ALA A 22 30.38 -13.68 0.26
CA ALA A 22 29.11 -13.87 -0.44
C ALA A 22 27.89 -13.74 0.50
N ILE A 23 27.99 -14.21 1.74
CA ILE A 23 26.95 -14.06 2.76
C ILE A 23 26.79 -12.57 3.15
N MET A 24 27.90 -11.87 3.39
CA MET A 24 27.87 -10.43 3.69
C MET A 24 27.27 -9.60 2.55
N ASP A 25 27.64 -9.87 1.30
CA ASP A 25 27.11 -9.15 0.15
C ASP A 25 25.61 -9.42 -0.04
N ALA A 26 25.17 -10.66 0.11
CA ALA A 26 23.75 -11.02 0.08
C ALA A 26 22.96 -10.35 1.22
N GLN A 27 23.54 -10.27 2.42
CA GLN A 27 22.93 -9.61 3.57
C GLN A 27 22.83 -8.10 3.36
N LYS A 28 23.87 -7.46 2.84
CA LYS A 28 23.90 -6.02 2.50
C LYS A 28 22.89 -5.67 1.40
N MET A 29 22.70 -6.56 0.41
CA MET A 29 21.65 -6.41 -0.60
C MET A 29 20.23 -6.53 -0.02
N ARG A 30 20.01 -7.46 0.93
CA ARG A 30 18.72 -7.59 1.62
C ARG A 30 18.42 -6.37 2.51
N GLU A 31 19.39 -5.91 3.29
CA GLU A 31 19.25 -4.75 4.17
C GLU A 31 18.99 -3.46 3.38
N SER A 32 19.71 -3.24 2.29
CA SER A 32 19.49 -2.06 1.42
C SER A 32 18.12 -2.10 0.74
N SER A 33 17.64 -3.29 0.35
CA SER A 33 16.29 -3.47 -0.19
C SER A 33 15.22 -3.21 0.86
N GLN A 34 15.39 -3.70 2.09
CA GLN A 34 14.47 -3.46 3.20
C GLN A 34 14.41 -1.97 3.60
N LYS A 35 15.57 -1.30 3.70
CA LYS A 35 15.65 0.15 3.99
C LYS A 35 14.98 0.99 2.90
N ARG A 36 15.09 0.58 1.63
CA ARG A 36 14.38 1.24 0.53
C ARG A 36 12.86 1.00 0.62
N GLN A 37 12.42 -0.22 0.90
CA GLN A 37 10.99 -0.53 1.05
C GLN A 37 10.34 0.23 2.22
N SER A 38 11.02 0.33 3.37
CA SER A 38 10.53 1.14 4.49
C SER A 38 10.42 2.61 4.10
N SER A 39 11.41 3.15 3.36
CA SER A 39 11.38 4.54 2.91
C SER A 39 10.21 4.86 1.97
N VAL A 40 9.81 3.94 1.09
CA VAL A 40 8.69 4.16 0.16
C VAL A 40 7.36 4.07 0.92
N SER A 41 7.21 3.09 1.81
CA SER A 41 6.00 2.94 2.63
C SER A 41 5.76 4.15 3.54
N GLU A 42 6.81 4.68 4.16
CA GLU A 42 6.75 5.90 4.97
C GLU A 42 6.33 7.12 4.16
N LYS A 43 6.88 7.28 2.95
CA LYS A 43 6.52 8.36 2.02
C LYS A 43 5.06 8.27 1.59
N ILE A 44 4.59 7.07 1.24
CA ILE A 44 3.18 6.82 0.92
C ILE A 44 2.30 7.18 2.10
N ASN A 45 2.66 6.74 3.31
CA ASN A 45 1.88 7.01 4.50
C ASN A 45 1.78 8.53 4.78
N TYR A 46 2.87 9.25 4.61
CA TYR A 46 2.89 10.71 4.71
C TYR A 46 1.95 11.37 3.69
N VAL A 47 1.99 10.93 2.43
CA VAL A 47 1.08 11.45 1.39
C VAL A 47 -0.38 11.13 1.71
N LEU A 48 -0.70 9.90 2.10
CA LEU A 48 -2.04 9.48 2.50
C LEU A 48 -2.59 10.33 3.65
N GLN A 49 -1.77 10.62 4.67
CA GLN A 49 -2.16 11.46 5.80
C GLN A 49 -2.56 12.88 5.40
N ILE A 50 -2.00 13.40 4.31
CA ILE A 50 -2.26 14.75 3.82
C ILE A 50 -3.44 14.79 2.84
N VAL A 51 -3.54 13.77 2.00
CA VAL A 51 -4.58 13.64 0.96
C VAL A 51 -5.91 13.20 1.58
N LEU A 52 -5.92 12.37 2.60
CA LEU A 52 -7.14 11.92 3.27
C LEU A 52 -7.57 12.91 4.35
N ALA A 53 -8.88 13.02 4.55
CA ALA A 53 -9.42 13.68 5.73
C ALA A 53 -9.00 12.90 7.00
N PRO A 54 -8.86 13.57 8.16
CA PRO A 54 -8.32 12.91 9.36
C PRO A 54 -9.15 11.71 9.84
N ASP A 55 -10.47 11.80 9.72
CA ASP A 55 -11.45 10.74 9.97
C ASP A 55 -11.33 9.60 8.95
N ALA A 56 -11.21 9.93 7.67
CA ALA A 56 -11.00 8.97 6.59
C ALA A 56 -9.71 8.15 6.81
N TYR A 57 -8.60 8.81 7.15
CA TYR A 57 -7.33 8.16 7.45
C TYR A 57 -7.40 7.27 8.70
N LYS A 58 -8.09 7.71 9.75
CA LYS A 58 -8.34 6.88 10.94
C LYS A 58 -9.16 5.64 10.59
N TYR A 59 -10.21 5.79 9.78
CA TYR A 59 -11.06 4.70 9.36
C TYR A 59 -10.31 3.69 8.47
N LEU A 60 -9.50 4.18 7.52
CA LEU A 60 -8.65 3.32 6.69
C LEU A 60 -7.67 2.50 7.53
N ASN A 61 -7.06 3.10 8.57
CA ASN A 61 -6.19 2.37 9.50
C ASN A 61 -6.93 1.34 10.36
N LYS A 62 -8.20 1.61 10.70
CA LYS A 62 -9.06 0.63 11.37
C LYS A 62 -9.32 -0.57 10.47
N LEU A 63 -9.67 -0.33 9.20
CA LEU A 63 -9.86 -1.40 8.19
C LEU A 63 -8.62 -2.24 7.99
N ARG A 64 -7.41 -1.67 8.10
CA ARG A 64 -6.16 -2.43 8.01
C ARG A 64 -6.07 -3.56 9.05
N ASN A 65 -6.62 -3.33 10.24
CA ASN A 65 -6.56 -4.31 11.33
C ASN A 65 -7.76 -5.26 11.31
N GLU A 66 -8.95 -4.76 10.99
CA GLU A 66 -10.20 -5.53 11.05
C GLU A 66 -10.46 -6.33 9.77
N GLU A 67 -10.23 -5.73 8.61
CA GLU A 67 -10.54 -6.31 7.30
C GLU A 67 -9.40 -6.09 6.29
N PRO A 68 -8.25 -6.79 6.45
CA PRO A 68 -7.06 -6.56 5.64
C PRO A 68 -7.27 -6.70 4.13
N ARG A 69 -8.19 -7.59 3.71
CA ARG A 69 -8.53 -7.77 2.28
C ARG A 69 -9.22 -6.54 1.71
N VAL A 70 -10.15 -5.95 2.46
CA VAL A 70 -10.86 -4.73 2.04
C VAL A 70 -9.91 -3.55 2.05
N PHE A 71 -9.08 -3.43 3.10
CA PHE A 71 -8.00 -2.44 3.13
C PHE A 71 -7.10 -2.52 1.89
N GLN A 72 -6.64 -3.71 1.52
CA GLN A 72 -5.77 -3.88 0.34
C GLN A 72 -6.48 -3.47 -0.95
N GLY A 73 -7.77 -3.78 -1.08
CA GLY A 73 -8.57 -3.34 -2.23
C GLY A 73 -8.65 -1.81 -2.32
N ILE A 74 -8.96 -1.14 -1.21
CA ILE A 74 -9.00 0.33 -1.15
C ILE A 74 -7.61 0.91 -1.41
N TYR A 75 -6.57 0.30 -0.84
CA TYR A 75 -5.18 0.73 -1.01
C TYR A 75 -4.74 0.69 -2.47
N ASN A 76 -5.08 -0.37 -3.20
CA ASN A 76 -4.76 -0.51 -4.63
C ASN A 76 -5.51 0.51 -5.49
N GLU A 77 -6.71 0.93 -5.07
CA GLU A 77 -7.47 1.99 -5.74
C GLU A 77 -6.87 3.38 -5.48
N LEU A 78 -6.42 3.65 -4.25
CA LEU A 78 -5.83 4.93 -3.86
C LEU A 78 -4.40 5.11 -4.37
N ILE A 79 -3.64 4.02 -4.51
CA ILE A 79 -2.22 4.04 -4.83
C ILE A 79 -1.99 3.22 -6.09
N SER A 80 -2.05 3.91 -7.22
CA SER A 80 -1.66 3.34 -8.50
C SER A 80 -0.12 3.20 -8.59
N PRO A 81 0.40 2.34 -9.49
CA PRO A 81 1.84 2.24 -9.74
C PRO A 81 2.50 3.59 -10.05
N ASP A 82 1.79 4.49 -10.75
CA ASP A 82 2.28 5.82 -11.08
C ASP A 82 2.47 6.71 -9.84
N VAL A 83 1.58 6.58 -8.85
CA VAL A 83 1.71 7.30 -7.56
C VAL A 83 2.97 6.85 -6.83
N VAL A 84 3.28 5.55 -6.84
CA VAL A 84 4.48 5.01 -6.19
C VAL A 84 5.75 5.52 -6.88
N GLN A 85 5.78 5.53 -8.21
CA GLN A 85 6.94 6.02 -8.98
C GLN A 85 7.19 7.51 -8.75
N ASN A 86 6.13 8.31 -8.60
CA ASN A 86 6.20 9.75 -8.47
C ASN A 86 6.06 10.25 -7.02
N ILE A 87 6.25 9.37 -6.03
CA ILE A 87 5.96 9.72 -4.63
C ILE A 87 6.82 10.89 -4.11
N ASP A 88 8.09 10.96 -4.53
CA ASP A 88 8.99 12.05 -4.16
C ASP A 88 8.58 13.38 -4.78
N LEU A 89 8.11 13.36 -6.03
CA LEU A 89 7.55 14.52 -6.70
C LEU A 89 6.29 15.00 -5.97
N LEU A 90 5.38 14.09 -5.61
CA LEU A 90 4.17 14.42 -4.85
C LEU A 90 4.50 15.08 -3.51
N ILE A 91 5.47 14.54 -2.77
CA ILE A 91 5.94 15.14 -1.51
C ILE A 91 6.50 16.54 -1.75
N SER A 92 7.29 16.74 -2.80
CA SER A 92 7.86 18.05 -3.11
C SER A 92 6.77 19.10 -3.42
N ILE A 93 5.73 18.71 -4.15
CA ILE A 93 4.59 19.57 -4.49
C ILE A 93 3.81 19.92 -3.22
N ILE A 94 3.49 18.93 -2.39
CA ILE A 94 2.78 19.12 -1.12
C ILE A 94 3.54 20.09 -0.21
N ARG A 95 4.86 19.93 -0.07
CA ARG A 95 5.70 20.83 0.73
C ARG A 95 5.70 22.25 0.19
N ARG A 96 5.73 22.42 -1.14
CA ARG A 96 5.73 23.74 -1.79
C ARG A 96 4.38 24.45 -1.68
N GLN A 97 3.28 23.70 -1.81
CA GLN A 97 1.92 24.26 -1.84
C GLN A 97 1.24 24.32 -0.47
N GLY A 98 1.84 23.73 0.56
CA GLY A 98 1.30 23.72 1.92
C GLY A 98 0.17 22.70 2.15
N GLY A 99 -0.03 21.75 1.23
CA GLY A 99 -1.04 20.70 1.34
C GLY A 99 -1.83 20.47 0.06
N VAL A 100 -2.95 19.77 0.20
CA VAL A 100 -3.87 19.46 -0.92
C VAL A 100 -5.18 20.24 -0.69
N PRO A 101 -5.68 20.99 -1.68
CA PRO A 101 -6.84 21.88 -1.51
C PRO A 101 -8.15 21.12 -1.24
N ARG A 102 -8.27 19.86 -1.66
CA ARG A 102 -9.41 18.99 -1.35
C ARG A 102 -8.90 17.65 -0.85
N ARG A 103 -9.32 17.30 0.37
CA ARG A 103 -9.02 16.00 0.96
C ARG A 103 -10.10 14.98 0.59
N ILE A 104 -9.70 13.72 0.49
CA ILE A 104 -10.63 12.60 0.30
C ILE A 104 -11.44 12.41 1.59
N PRO A 105 -12.76 12.56 1.56
CA PRO A 105 -13.62 12.45 2.74
C PRO A 105 -13.84 10.99 3.14
N LEU A 106 -14.34 10.79 4.36
CA LEU A 106 -14.67 9.46 4.89
C LEU A 106 -15.69 8.72 4.00
N ASP A 107 -16.69 9.42 3.49
CA ASP A 107 -17.74 8.85 2.63
C ASP A 107 -17.17 8.17 1.38
N ALA A 108 -16.08 8.69 0.83
CA ALA A 108 -15.41 8.08 -0.32
C ALA A 108 -14.77 6.73 0.06
N ILE A 109 -14.16 6.64 1.24
CA ILE A 109 -13.58 5.39 1.75
C ILE A 109 -14.67 4.36 2.05
N ILE A 110 -15.79 4.77 2.67
CA ILE A 110 -16.96 3.92 2.90
C ILE A 110 -17.57 3.45 1.58
N TYR A 111 -17.62 4.32 0.57
CA TYR A 111 -18.10 3.96 -0.76
C TYR A 111 -17.23 2.84 -1.37
N LEU A 112 -15.90 2.99 -1.33
CA LEU A 112 -14.96 1.97 -1.82
C LEU A 112 -15.08 0.66 -1.05
N GLU A 113 -15.19 0.72 0.28
CA GLU A 113 -15.44 -0.43 1.14
C GLU A 113 -16.72 -1.17 0.70
N ARG A 114 -17.83 -0.46 0.48
CA ARG A 114 -19.10 -1.04 0.03
C ARG A 114 -18.99 -1.66 -1.35
N GLN A 115 -18.28 -1.02 -2.28
CA GLN A 115 -18.04 -1.59 -3.62
C GLN A 115 -17.29 -2.92 -3.53
N LEU A 116 -16.20 -2.97 -2.74
CA LEU A 116 -15.41 -4.18 -2.54
C LEU A 116 -16.19 -5.29 -1.84
N LYS A 117 -17.07 -4.93 -0.90
CA LYS A 117 -18.00 -5.86 -0.23
C LYS A 117 -19.18 -6.28 -1.11
N GLY A 118 -19.32 -5.73 -2.32
CA GLY A 118 -20.43 -6.02 -3.23
C GLY A 118 -21.79 -5.48 -2.76
N ILE A 119 -21.80 -4.51 -1.83
CA ILE A 119 -23.02 -3.90 -1.30
C ILE A 119 -23.53 -2.89 -2.32
N LYS A 120 -24.48 -3.33 -3.17
CA LYS A 120 -25.16 -2.46 -4.13
C LYS A 120 -26.15 -1.56 -3.40
N GLY A 121 -26.05 -0.24 -3.62
CA GLY A 121 -27.02 0.72 -3.11
C GLY A 121 -28.41 0.43 -3.67
N LYS A 122 -29.39 0.18 -2.79
CA LYS A 122 -30.80 0.07 -3.19
C LYS A 122 -31.43 1.45 -3.13
N ILE A 123 -31.63 2.07 -4.28
CA ILE A 123 -32.42 3.31 -4.38
C ILE A 123 -33.89 2.88 -4.46
N LYS A 124 -34.68 3.22 -3.45
CA LYS A 124 -36.13 2.99 -3.43
C LYS A 124 -36.84 4.22 -3.98
N ILE A 125 -37.65 4.05 -5.02
CA ILE A 125 -38.52 5.07 -5.59
C ILE A 125 -39.93 4.84 -5.03
N LYS A 126 -40.57 5.91 -4.54
CA LYS A 126 -42.00 5.90 -4.22
C LYS A 126 -42.79 6.22 -5.49
N LYS A 127 -43.57 5.27 -6.01
CA LYS A 127 -44.53 5.55 -7.10
C LYS A 127 -45.72 6.35 -6.57
N GLY A 128 -46.43 7.03 -7.48
CA GLY A 128 -47.61 7.85 -7.16
C GLY A 128 -48.68 7.13 -6.33
N ASP A 129 -48.77 5.80 -6.45
CA ASP A 129 -49.71 4.95 -5.69
C ASP A 129 -49.19 4.51 -4.30
N GLY A 130 -48.04 5.04 -3.85
CA GLY A 130 -47.50 4.77 -2.52
C GLY A 130 -46.61 3.53 -2.40
N GLU A 131 -46.53 2.68 -3.42
CA GLU A 131 -45.62 1.53 -3.44
C GLU A 131 -44.15 1.94 -3.60
N MET A 132 -43.29 1.38 -2.75
CA MET A 132 -41.83 1.52 -2.87
C MET A 132 -41.28 0.44 -3.80
N MET A 133 -40.64 0.86 -4.89
CA MET A 133 -40.01 -0.01 -5.88
C MET A 133 -38.52 0.32 -6.02
N ASP A 134 -37.67 -0.70 -6.23
CA ASP A 134 -36.24 -0.48 -6.49
C ASP A 134 -36.04 0.19 -7.87
N LEU A 135 -35.15 1.20 -7.93
CA LEU A 135 -34.87 2.01 -9.13
C LEU A 135 -34.36 1.17 -10.32
N SER A 136 -33.61 0.10 -10.03
CA SER A 136 -33.14 -0.85 -11.05
C SER A 136 -34.27 -1.62 -11.72
N SER A 137 -35.36 -1.90 -11.00
CA SER A 137 -36.57 -2.52 -11.53
C SER A 137 -37.45 -1.52 -12.28
N TYR A 138 -37.42 -0.24 -11.87
CA TYR A 138 -38.14 0.84 -12.54
C TYR A 138 -37.55 1.17 -13.92
N LEU A 139 -36.22 1.24 -14.05
CA LEU A 139 -35.53 1.59 -15.30
C LEU A 139 -35.53 0.49 -16.37
N LYS A 140 -35.92 -0.75 -16.03
CA LYS A 140 -36.01 -1.88 -16.98
C LYS A 140 -37.37 -2.00 -17.67
N LYS A 141 -38.34 -1.17 -17.28
CA LYS A 141 -39.65 -1.05 -17.92
C LYS A 141 -39.60 0.04 -18.98
#